data_AF-A0AAV1KAV9-F1
#
_entry.id   AF-A0AAV1KAV9-F1
#
_cell.length_a   1.000
_cell.length_b   1.000
_cell.length_c   1.000
_cell.angle_alpha   90.00
_cell.angle_beta   90.00
_cell.angle_gamma   90.00
#
_symmetry.space_group_name_H-M   'P 1'
#
loop_
_entity.id
_entity.type
_entity.pdbx_description
1 polymer ?
#
loop_
_entity_poly.entity_id
_entity_poly.type
_entity_poly.pdbx_seq_one_letter_code
_entity_poly.pdbx_strand_id
1 'polypeptide(L)'
;MTRDRFSLLRNNLHVVDTDTVRARDAGNPLWKIQPVLTAVKNGCEKILRAPGRYSVDEQMIPFTGKCHLRQLVKNKHRPVGLKILWSQPVKG
;
A
#
# COMPACT_ATOMS: atom_id res chain seq x y z
N MET A 1 1.24 -23.89 10.32
CA MET A 1 0.54 -22.93 11.22
C MET A 1 -0.93 -23.35 11.28
N THR A 2 -1.54 -23.39 12.47
CA THR A 2 -2.97 -23.72 12.59
C THR A 2 -3.82 -22.55 12.10
N ARG A 3 -5.05 -22.83 11.65
CA ARG A 3 -6.01 -21.80 11.22
C ARG A 3 -6.19 -20.71 12.29
N ASP A 4 -6.33 -21.13 13.54
CA ASP A 4 -6.63 -20.20 14.63
C ASP A 4 -5.41 -19.32 14.96
N ARG A 5 -4.20 -19.89 14.89
CA ARG A 5 -2.96 -19.11 15.01
C ARG A 5 -2.81 -18.10 13.87
N PHE A 6 -3.15 -18.47 12.65
CA PHE A 6 -3.10 -17.55 11.51
C PHE A 6 -4.09 -16.38 11.69
N SER A 7 -5.34 -16.68 12.07
CA SER A 7 -6.36 -15.67 12.35
C SER A 7 -5.94 -14.72 13.47
N LEU A 8 -5.36 -15.24 14.55
CA LEU A 8 -4.88 -14.43 15.67
C LEU A 8 -3.77 -13.46 15.22
N LEU A 9 -2.78 -13.95 14.48
CA LEU A 9 -1.69 -13.11 13.98
C LEU A 9 -2.18 -12.06 12.99
N ARG A 10 -3.04 -12.44 12.05
CA ARG A 10 -3.61 -11.53 11.05
C ARG A 10 -4.37 -10.37 11.69
N ASN A 11 -5.15 -10.65 12.74
CA ASN A 11 -6.00 -9.65 13.39
C ASN A 11 -5.23 -8.70 14.31
N ASN A 12 -4.06 -9.11 14.80
CA ASN A 12 -3.23 -8.33 15.74
C ASN A 12 -1.93 -7.82 15.12
N LEU A 13 -1.84 -7.75 13.78
CA LEU A 13 -0.66 -7.25 13.10
C LEU A 13 -0.62 -5.71 13.15
N HIS A 14 0.25 -5.18 14.01
CA HIS A 14 0.57 -3.75 14.10
C HIS A 14 2.04 -3.54 13.71
N VAL A 15 2.30 -2.54 12.86
CA VAL A 15 3.66 -2.20 12.39
C VAL A 15 4.24 -1.02 13.17
N VAL A 16 3.37 -0.24 13.79
CA VAL A 16 3.74 0.90 14.64
C VAL A 16 3.23 0.64 16.04
N ASP A 17 3.97 1.12 17.01
CA ASP A 17 3.47 1.25 18.37
C ASP A 17 2.34 2.30 18.36
N THR A 18 1.14 1.86 18.73
CA THR A 18 -0.05 2.71 18.70
C THR A 18 -0.19 3.52 19.99
N ASP A 19 0.49 3.14 21.07
CA ASP A 19 0.37 3.73 22.39
C ASP A 19 1.30 4.93 22.60
N THR A 20 2.40 4.99 21.84
CA THR A 20 3.40 6.07 21.91
C THR A 20 3.08 7.29 21.04
N VAL A 21 2.19 7.16 20.07
CA VAL A 21 1.89 8.21 19.10
C VAL A 21 0.91 9.24 19.70
N ARG A 22 1.44 10.11 20.57
CA ARG A 22 0.74 11.29 21.12
C ARG A 22 0.41 12.36 20.08
N ALA A 23 0.95 12.27 18.87
CA ALA A 23 0.58 13.16 17.78
C ALA A 23 -0.14 12.33 16.73
N ARG A 24 -1.47 12.44 16.70
CA ARG A 24 -2.24 12.34 15.47
C ARG A 24 -1.44 13.06 14.38
N ASP A 25 -0.71 12.31 13.58
CA ASP A 25 0.20 12.85 12.57
C ASP A 25 -0.66 13.64 11.59
N ALA A 26 -0.80 14.94 11.84
CA ALA A 26 -1.98 15.73 11.45
C ALA A 26 -2.13 15.87 9.93
N GLY A 27 -1.12 15.42 9.18
CA GLY A 27 -1.11 15.38 7.72
C GLY A 27 -0.86 14.02 7.08
N ASN A 28 -0.52 12.95 7.81
CA ASN A 28 -0.22 11.65 7.19
C ASN A 28 -1.30 10.60 7.48
N PRO A 29 -2.29 10.38 6.60
CA PRO A 29 -3.33 9.37 6.79
C PRO A 29 -2.80 7.92 6.76
N LEU A 30 -1.57 7.69 6.30
CA LEU A 30 -0.94 6.37 6.17
C LEU A 30 0.09 6.06 7.27
N TRP A 31 0.20 6.91 8.30
CA TRP A 31 1.23 6.80 9.35
C TRP A 31 1.34 5.38 9.95
N LYS A 32 0.22 4.68 10.13
CA LYS A 32 0.17 3.31 10.70
C LYS A 32 0.92 2.26 9.89
N ILE A 33 1.05 2.47 8.59
CA ILE A 33 1.73 1.56 7.66
C ILE A 33 2.98 2.19 7.04
N GLN A 34 3.30 3.43 7.40
CA GLN A 34 4.41 4.19 6.83
C GLN A 34 5.75 3.43 6.91
N PRO A 35 6.10 2.72 8.00
CA PRO A 35 7.33 1.95 8.04
C PRO A 35 7.39 0.84 6.97
N VAL A 36 6.27 0.16 6.69
CA VAL A 36 6.21 -0.85 5.61
C VAL A 36 6.40 -0.19 4.26
N LEU A 37 5.67 0.91 4.00
CA LEU A 37 5.75 1.61 2.72
C LEU A 37 7.18 2.09 2.45
N THR A 38 7.84 2.67 3.46
CA THR A 38 9.23 3.11 3.37
C THR A 38 10.18 1.93 3.14
N ALA A 39 10.02 0.83 3.88
CA ALA A 39 10.88 -0.34 3.72
C ALA A 39 10.76 -0.97 2.32
N VAL A 40 9.53 -1.13 1.81
CA VAL A 40 9.28 -1.67 0.47
C VAL A 40 9.83 -0.72 -0.60
N LYS A 41 9.58 0.58 -0.48
CA LYS A 41 10.10 1.58 -1.43
C LYS A 41 11.63 1.56 -1.48
N ASN A 42 12.29 1.58 -0.32
CA ASN A 42 13.75 1.53 -0.22
C ASN A 42 14.31 0.22 -0.80
N GLY A 43 13.59 -0.89 -0.63
CA GLY A 43 13.93 -2.17 -1.27
C GLY A 43 13.87 -2.07 -2.78
N CYS A 44 12.77 -1.53 -3.33
CA CYS A 44 12.58 -1.34 -4.76
C CYS A 44 13.61 -0.38 -5.39
N GLU A 45 14.01 0.67 -4.68
CA GLU A 45 15.00 1.65 -5.16
C GLU A 45 16.41 1.08 -5.27
N LYS A 46 16.74 0.05 -4.47
CA LYS A 46 18.02 -0.67 -4.57
C LYS A 46 18.10 -1.60 -5.78
N ILE A 47 16.96 -1.93 -6.39
CA ILE A 47 16.92 -2.79 -7.57
C ILE A 47 17.23 -1.95 -8.80
N LEU A 48 18.37 -2.25 -9.45
CA LEU A 48 18.75 -1.61 -10.71
C LEU A 48 17.66 -1.82 -11.77
N ARG A 49 17.22 -0.73 -12.38
CA ARG A 49 16.29 -0.76 -13.51
C ARG A 49 17.06 -1.04 -14.80
N ALA A 50 16.53 -1.94 -15.62
CA ALA A 50 17.06 -2.14 -16.96
C ALA A 50 16.93 -0.83 -17.78
N PRO A 51 17.93 -0.45 -18.60
CA PRO A 51 17.79 0.68 -19.52
C PRO A 51 16.60 0.48 -20.45
N GLY A 52 15.79 1.52 -20.65
CA GLY A 52 14.62 1.42 -21.52
C GLY A 52 13.56 2.48 -21.24
N ARG A 53 12.41 2.32 -21.92
CA ARG A 53 11.23 3.18 -21.72
C ARG A 53 10.37 2.60 -20.61
N TYR A 54 9.92 3.47 -19.71
CA TYR A 54 9.01 3.13 -18.64
C TYR A 54 7.74 3.96 -18.79
N SER A 55 6.60 3.34 -18.51
CA SER A 55 5.31 4.01 -18.38
C SER A 55 4.93 4.10 -16.91
N VAL A 56 4.33 5.23 -16.52
CA VAL A 56 3.74 5.41 -15.18
C VAL A 56 2.23 5.29 -15.34
N ASP A 57 1.62 4.45 -14.52
CA ASP A 57 0.18 4.19 -14.57
C ASP A 57 -0.38 4.04 -13.14
N GLU A 58 -1.71 4.01 -13.06
CA GLU A 58 -2.49 3.79 -11.86
C GLU A 58 -3.01 2.35 -11.75
N GLN A 59 -2.87 1.78 -10.56
CA GLN A 59 -3.46 0.50 -10.19
C GLN A 59 -4.47 0.69 -9.06
N MET A 60 -5.59 -0.03 -9.15
CA MET A 60 -6.57 -0.12 -8.08
C MET A 60 -6.34 -1.39 -7.26
N ILE A 61 -6.06 -1.23 -5.97
CA ILE A 61 -6.07 -2.30 -4.97
C ILE A 61 -7.50 -2.44 -4.45
N PRO A 62 -8.21 -3.53 -4.74
CA PRO A 62 -9.62 -3.69 -4.37
C PRO A 62 -9.80 -3.69 -2.86
N PHE A 63 -10.59 -2.74 -2.34
CA PHE A 63 -10.80 -2.59 -0.92
C PHE A 63 -12.15 -1.92 -0.65
N THR A 64 -13.05 -2.64 0.02
CA THR A 64 -14.42 -2.18 0.33
C THR A 64 -14.58 -1.71 1.77
N GLY A 65 -13.58 -1.92 2.63
CA GLY A 65 -13.58 -1.48 4.02
C GLY A 65 -13.66 0.05 4.17
N LYS A 66 -13.92 0.51 5.40
CA LYS A 66 -13.93 1.94 5.71
C LYS A 66 -12.50 2.48 5.73
N CYS A 67 -12.18 3.39 4.81
CA CYS A 67 -10.92 4.11 4.78
C CYS A 67 -11.12 5.45 4.05
N HIS A 68 -10.54 6.53 4.58
CA HIS A 68 -10.64 7.87 4.00
C HIS A 68 -9.96 7.97 2.62
N LEU A 69 -9.02 7.08 2.32
CA LEU A 69 -8.28 7.05 1.05
C LEU A 69 -8.95 6.19 -0.03
N ARG A 70 -10.12 5.60 0.27
CA ARG A 70 -10.85 4.77 -0.69
C ARG A 70 -11.41 5.64 -1.81
N GLN A 71 -11.21 5.22 -3.05
CA GLN A 71 -11.65 5.91 -4.25
C GLN A 71 -12.57 5.03 -5.11
N LEU A 72 -13.43 5.69 -5.88
CA LEU A 72 -14.26 5.08 -6.92
C LEU A 72 -13.75 5.54 -8.29
N VAL A 73 -13.21 4.62 -9.09
CA VAL A 73 -12.77 4.84 -10.47
C VAL A 73 -13.68 4.04 -11.40
N LYS A 74 -14.68 4.70 -11.98
CA LYS A 74 -15.79 4.06 -12.72
C LYS A 74 -15.36 3.16 -13.88
N ASN A 75 -14.24 3.49 -14.54
CA ASN A 75 -13.79 2.81 -15.75
C ASN A 75 -12.83 1.64 -15.48
N LYS A 76 -12.55 1.30 -14.22
CA LYS A 76 -11.70 0.16 -13.86
C LYS A 76 -12.59 -1.05 -13.54
N HIS A 77 -12.15 -2.24 -13.94
CA HIS A 77 -12.87 -3.50 -13.69
C HIS A 77 -13.22 -3.70 -12.21
N ARG A 78 -12.34 -3.24 -11.31
CA ARG A 78 -12.60 -3.15 -9.87
C ARG A 78 -12.65 -1.67 -9.49
N PRO A 79 -13.84 -1.04 -9.46
CA PRO A 79 -13.94 0.40 -9.43
C PRO A 79 -13.72 0.97 -8.03
N VAL A 80 -13.93 0.20 -6.96
CA VAL A 80 -13.79 0.66 -5.56
C VAL A 80 -12.53 0.09 -4.93
N GLY A 81 -11.66 0.94 -4.40
CA GLY A 81 -10.45 0.49 -3.73
C GLY A 81 -9.49 1.59 -3.34
N LEU A 82 -8.24 1.21 -3.08
CA LEU A 82 -7.12 2.12 -2.86
C LEU A 82 -6.36 2.29 -4.17
N LYS A 83 -6.17 3.54 -4.60
CA LYS A 83 -5.45 3.86 -5.83
C LYS A 83 -3.96 4.03 -5.53
N ILE A 84 -3.11 3.39 -6.31
CA ILE A 84 -1.65 3.54 -6.27
C ILE A 84 -1.11 3.91 -7.65
N LEU A 85 0.04 4.58 -7.68
CA LEU A 85 0.81 4.83 -8.90
C LEU A 85 2.04 3.93 -8.92
N TRP A 86 2.34 3.35 -10.07
CA TRP A 86 3.54 2.52 -10.24
C TRP A 86 4.08 2.64 -11.67
N SER A 87 5.36 2.34 -11.84
CA SER A 87 6.03 2.39 -13.14
C SER A 87 6.35 0.99 -13.64
N GLN A 88 6.11 0.75 -14.93
CA GLN A 88 6.39 -0.53 -15.59
C GLN A 88 7.21 -0.33 -16.87
N PRO A 89 8.09 -1.29 -17.23
CA PRO A 89 8.77 -1.24 -18.51
C PRO A 89 7.75 -1.36 -19.65
N VAL A 90 7.92 -0.55 -20.69
CA VAL A 90 7.13 -0.65 -21.91
C VAL A 90 7.63 -1.84 -22.70
N LYS A 91 6.76 -2.82 -22.96
CA LYS A 91 7.07 -3.91 -23.90
C LYS A 91 6.95 -3.33 -25.32
N GLY A 92 8.04 -3.40 -26.08
CA GLY A 92 8.06 -3.10 -27.51
C GLY A 92 7.36 -4.17 -28.33
#